data_AF-A0A968I8S9-F1
#
_entry.id   AF-A0A968I8S9-F1
#
_cell.length_a   1.000
_cell.length_b   1.000
_cell.length_c   1.000
_cell.angle_alpha   90.00
_cell.angle_beta   90.00
_cell.angle_gamma   90.00
#
_symmetry.space_group_name_H-M   'P 1'
#
loop_
_entity.id
_entity.type
_entity.pdbx_description
1 polymer ?
#
loop_
_entity_poly.entity_id
_entity_poly.type
_entity_poly.pdbx_seq_one_letter_code
_entity_poly.pdbx_strand_id
1 'polypeptide(L)' 'MTSLLERPGAGSVVPQSPQTVPQQFIQTARRRGDAIALRRKEFGLWRGVTWTQYEAQARAVAGGAAVLES' A
#
# COMPACT_ATOMS: atom_id res chain seq x y z
N MET A 1 13.91 -11.79 47.84
CA MET A 1 12.56 -11.81 47.22
C MET A 1 12.33 -10.48 46.53
N THR A 2 12.80 -10.32 45.29
CA THR A 2 12.50 -9.12 44.49
C THR A 2 11.68 -9.60 43.30
N SER A 3 10.40 -9.26 43.36
CA SER A 3 9.36 -9.65 42.42
C SER A 3 9.69 -9.20 41.00
N LEU A 4 9.51 -10.14 40.08
CA LEU A 4 9.51 -9.96 38.63
C LEU A 4 8.62 -8.77 38.27
N LEU A 5 9.15 -7.81 37.51
CA LEU A 5 8.34 -6.81 36.80
C LEU A 5 7.56 -7.55 35.71
N GLU A 6 6.36 -8.04 36.04
CA GLU A 6 5.33 -8.34 35.04
C GLU A 6 5.05 -7.04 34.27
N ARG A 7 5.52 -6.99 33.01
CA ARG A 7 5.16 -5.93 32.07
C ARG A 7 3.68 -6.10 31.72
N PRO A 8 2.80 -5.12 32.02
CA PRO A 8 1.41 -5.24 31.64
C PRO A 8 1.27 -4.95 30.14
N GLY A 9 0.52 -5.82 29.46
CA GLY A 9 -0.11 -5.50 28.18
C GLY A 9 0.74 -5.76 26.93
N ALA A 10 1.20 -7.00 26.73
CA ALA A 10 1.35 -7.48 25.36
C ALA A 10 -0.06 -7.58 24.76
N GLY A 11 -0.57 -6.46 24.22
CA GLY A 11 -1.84 -6.42 23.51
C GLY A 11 -1.87 -7.56 22.51
N SER A 12 -2.93 -8.38 22.56
CA SER A 12 -3.15 -9.49 21.64
C SER A 12 -2.97 -8.98 20.21
N VAL A 13 -1.82 -9.29 19.60
CA VAL A 13 -1.63 -9.10 18.17
C VAL A 13 -2.46 -10.20 17.53
N VAL A 14 -3.69 -9.87 17.14
CA VAL A 14 -4.51 -10.77 16.34
C VAL A 14 -3.71 -11.06 15.07
N PRO A 15 -3.30 -12.31 14.81
CA PRO A 15 -2.51 -12.64 13.63
C PRO A 15 -3.34 -12.24 12.40
N GLN A 16 -2.86 -11.23 11.68
CA GLN A 16 -3.48 -10.81 10.43
C GLN A 16 -3.25 -11.94 9.43
N SER A 17 -4.30 -12.34 8.70
CA SER A 17 -4.15 -13.32 7.63
C SER A 17 -3.05 -12.87 6.66
N PRO A 18 -2.16 -13.78 6.21
CA PRO A 18 -1.12 -13.42 5.26
C PRO A 18 -1.73 -12.76 4.02
N GLN A 19 -1.32 -11.52 3.75
CA GLN A 19 -1.73 -10.80 2.53
C GLN A 19 -0.58 -10.73 1.56
N THR A 20 -0.86 -10.96 0.28
CA THR A 20 0.12 -10.75 -0.78
C THR A 20 0.44 -9.26 -0.93
N VAL A 21 1.61 -8.94 -1.47
CA VAL A 21 2.01 -7.54 -1.72
C VAL A 21 0.98 -6.78 -2.58
N PRO A 22 0.42 -7.35 -3.67
CA PRO A 22 -0.64 -6.69 -4.43
C PRO A 22 -1.92 -6.42 -3.62
N GLN A 23 -2.32 -7.33 -2.72
CA GLN A 23 -3.50 -7.13 -1.87
C GLN A 23 -3.29 -5.95 -0.91
N GLN A 24 -2.13 -5.89 -0.25
CA GLN A 24 -1.79 -4.79 0.66
C GLN A 24 -1.69 -3.45 -0.10
N PHE A 25 -1.15 -3.48 -1.32
CA PHE A 25 -1.06 -2.31 -2.19
C PHE A 25 -2.45 -1.76 -2.53
N ILE A 26 -3.36 -2.60 -3.04
CA ILE A 26 -4.73 -2.18 -3.40
C ILE A 26 -5.48 -1.64 -2.18
N GLN A 27 -5.36 -2.31 -1.02
CA GLN A 27 -6.00 -1.84 0.21
C GLN A 27 -5.47 -0.46 0.64
N THR A 28 -4.16 -0.26 0.54
CA THR A 28 -3.52 1.02 0.87
C THR A 28 -3.93 2.10 -0.10
N ALA A 29 -3.99 1.80 -1.40
CA ALA A 29 -4.37 2.74 -2.44
C ALA A 29 -5.81 3.25 -2.24
N ARG A 30 -6.76 2.32 -2.02
CA ARG A 30 -8.15 2.65 -1.73
C ARG A 30 -8.32 3.50 -0.47
N ARG A 31 -7.56 3.18 0.59
CA ARG A 31 -7.61 3.95 1.84
C ARG A 31 -7.08 5.37 1.72
N ARG A 32 -6.08 5.59 0.85
CA ARG A 32 -5.38 6.87 0.74
C ARG A 32 -5.89 7.75 -0.40
N GLY A 33 -6.56 7.18 -1.41
CA GLY A 33 -7.25 7.90 -2.47
C GLY A 33 -6.40 8.98 -3.13
N ASP A 34 -6.77 10.25 -2.91
CA ASP A 34 -6.12 11.40 -3.53
C ASP A 34 -4.84 11.86 -2.85
N ALA A 35 -4.43 11.22 -1.74
CA ALA A 35 -3.13 11.52 -1.14
C ALA A 35 -1.98 11.16 -2.09
N ILE A 36 -0.86 11.89 -1.98
CA ILE A 36 0.33 11.63 -2.80
C ILE A 36 0.98 10.30 -2.41
N ALA A 37 1.11 9.39 -3.37
CA ALA A 37 1.80 8.11 -3.23
C ALA A 37 3.30 8.25 -3.51
N LEU A 38 3.62 8.94 -4.60
CA LEU A 38 4.97 9.11 -5.11
C LEU A 38 5.12 10.44 -5.83
N ARG A 39 6.36 10.88 -6.01
CA ARG A 39 6.70 12.05 -6.81
C ARG A 39 7.58 11.61 -7.97
N ARG A 40 7.18 11.99 -9.19
CA ARG A 40 7.96 11.76 -10.40
C ARG A 40 8.51 13.07 -10.92
N LYS A 41 9.71 13.03 -11.48
CA LYS A 41 10.34 14.21 -12.08
C LYS A 41 9.92 14.28 -13.56
N GLU A 42 9.26 15.37 -13.94
CA GLU A 42 8.82 15.64 -15.31
C GLU A 42 9.26 17.03 -15.72
N PHE A 43 10.05 17.14 -16.79
CA PHE A 43 10.56 18.42 -17.31
C PHE A 43 11.23 19.30 -16.24
N GLY A 44 11.96 18.67 -15.31
CA GLY A 44 12.62 19.35 -14.19
C GLY A 44 11.73 19.64 -12.98
N LEU A 45 10.42 19.44 -13.07
CA LEU A 45 9.47 19.67 -11.98
C LEU A 45 9.12 18.35 -11.26
N TRP A 46 8.93 18.42 -9.94
CA TRP A 46 8.42 17.29 -9.17
C TRP A 46 6.90 17.29 -9.19
N ARG A 47 6.30 16.32 -9.89
CA ARG A 47 4.85 16.12 -9.93
C ARG A 47 4.45 14.99 -8.99
N GLY A 48 3.43 15.26 -8.17
CA GLY A 48 2.82 14.24 -7.33
C GLY A 48 1.94 13.30 -8.16
N VAL A 49 1.96 12.02 -7.79
CA VAL A 49 1.03 11.02 -8.30
C VAL A 49 0.22 10.53 -7.10
N THR A 50 -1.10 10.56 -7.23
CA THR A 50 -1.99 10.13 -6.14
C THR A 50 -2.04 8.61 -6.03
N TRP A 51 -2.51 8.09 -4.90
CA TRP A 51 -2.73 6.65 -4.74
C TRP A 51 -3.74 6.10 -5.75
N THR A 52 -4.82 6.84 -6.04
CA THR A 52 -5.80 6.49 -7.09
C THR A 52 -5.14 6.36 -8.47
N GLN A 53 -4.32 7.33 -8.86
CA GLN A 53 -3.61 7.31 -10.14
C GLN A 53 -2.59 6.16 -10.20
N TYR A 54 -1.90 5.90 -9.09
CA TYR A 54 -0.90 4.85 -9.03
C TYR A 54 -1.53 3.45 -9.13
N GLU A 55 -2.65 3.20 -8.45
CA GLU A 55 -3.41 1.95 -8.59
C GLU A 55 -3.89 1.74 -10.03
N ALA A 56 -4.45 2.78 -10.66
CA ALA A 56 -4.92 2.70 -12.04
C ALA A 56 -3.78 2.35 -13.01
N GLN A 57 -2.60 2.97 -12.85
CA GLN A 57 -1.42 2.67 -13.65
C GLN A 57 -0.89 1.25 -13.40
N ALA A 58 -0.82 0.82 -12.14
CA ALA A 58 -0.41 -0.55 -11.80
C ALA A 58 -1.37 -1.59 -12.38
N ARG A 59 -2.68 -1.33 -12.35
CA ARG A 59 -3.70 -2.16 -13.02
C ARG A 59 -3.55 -2.14 -14.52
N ALA A 60 -3.19 -1.02 -15.14
CA ALA A 60 -2.94 -0.96 -16.57
C ALA A 60 -1.69 -1.76 -16.98
N VAL A 61 -0.66 -1.85 -16.14
CA VAL A 61 0.51 -2.70 -16.38
C VAL A 61 0.18 -4.18 -16.15
N ALA A 62 -0.52 -4.50 -15.06
CA ALA A 62 -0.98 -5.86 -14.79
C ALA A 62 -1.98 -6.36 -15.84
N GLY A 63 -2.87 -5.47 -16.28
CA GLY A 63 -3.82 -5.65 -17.37
C GLY A 63 -3.20 -5.50 -18.75
N GLY A 64 -1.99 -4.95 -18.87
CA GLY A 64 -1.20 -4.97 -20.12
C GLY A 64 -0.75 -6.39 -20.50
N ALA A 65 -0.89 -7.36 -19.59
CA ALA A 65 -0.84 -8.79 -19.90
C ALA A 65 -2.21 -9.40 -20.28
N ALA A 66 -3.31 -8.65 -20.15
CA ALA A 66 -4.68 -9.10 -20.42
C ALA A 66 -5.44 -8.28 -21.49
N VAL A 67 -4.92 -7.13 -21.92
CA VAL A 67 -5.55 -6.20 -22.87
C VAL A 67 -4.77 -6.17 -24.20
N LEU A 68 -4.51 -7.36 -24.76
CA LEU A 68 -4.23 -7.54 -26.19
C LEU A 68 -5.37 -8.31 -26.89
N GLU A 69 -6.59 -8.28 -26.33
CA GLU A 69 -7.80 -8.81 -26.97
C GLU A 69 -9.02 -7.92 -26.69
N SER A 70 -9.18 -6.84 -27.46
CA SER A 70 -10.46 -6.25 -27.86
C SER A 70 -10.24 -5.14 -28.89
#